data_AF-A0A7S2NAX9-F1
#
_entry.id   AF-A0A7S2NAX9-F1
#
_cell.length_a   1.000
_cell.length_b   1.000
_cell.length_c   1.000
_cell.angle_alpha   90.00
_cell.angle_beta   90.00
_cell.angle_gamma   90.00
#
_symmetry.space_group_name_H-M   'P 1'
#
loop_
_entity.id
_entity.type
_entity.pdbx_description
1 polymer ?
#
loop_
_entity_poly.entity_id
_entity_poly.type
_entity_poly.pdbx_seq_one_letter_code
_entity_poly.pdbx_strand_id
1 'polypeptide(L)'
;EIAAASAKEYSLEKALDKMFAEWQPLEFILKEYRDTQTCIMAGSEEVQALLDDHIVKSQTMQGSPFIKPFAERATAWANKLVLIQDLIDIWLKVQGVWQYLEPIFGSDDIMR
;
A
#
# COMPACT_ATOMS: atom_id res chain seq x y z
N GLU A 1 -25.32 8.94 -27.22
CA GLU A 1 -25.20 8.94 -25.74
C GLU A 1 -24.71 7.60 -25.19
N ILE A 2 -25.32 6.46 -25.54
CA ILE A 2 -24.91 5.13 -25.06
C ILE A 2 -23.43 4.79 -25.39
N ALA A 3 -22.97 5.06 -26.62
CA ALA A 3 -21.58 4.80 -27.01
C ALA A 3 -20.56 5.64 -26.23
N ALA A 4 -20.90 6.87 -25.86
CA ALA A 4 -20.02 7.75 -25.09
C ALA A 4 -19.94 7.35 -23.61
N ALA A 5 -21.06 6.89 -23.03
CA ALA A 5 -21.09 6.33 -21.69
C ALA A 5 -20.26 5.03 -21.62
N SER A 6 -20.49 4.12 -22.57
CA SER A 6 -19.74 2.86 -22.67
C SER A 6 -18.22 3.07 -22.83
N ALA A 7 -17.80 4.05 -23.63
CA ALA A 7 -16.37 4.39 -23.75
C ALA A 7 -15.76 4.88 -22.43
N LYS A 8 -16.53 5.63 -21.61
CA LYS A 8 -16.07 6.10 -20.30
C LYS A 8 -16.02 4.98 -19.26
N GLU A 9 -17.03 4.10 -19.23
CA GLU A 9 -17.04 2.90 -18.38
C GLU A 9 -15.82 2.02 -18.66
N TYR A 10 -15.57 1.72 -19.94
CA TYR A 10 -14.43 0.91 -20.36
C TYR A 10 -13.08 1.53 -19.99
N SER A 11 -12.95 2.85 -20.10
CA SER A 11 -11.73 3.56 -19.71
C SER A 11 -11.45 3.44 -18.20
N LEU A 12 -12.48 3.58 -17.38
CA LEU A 12 -12.38 3.45 -15.92
C LEU A 12 -12.07 2.00 -15.50
N GLU A 13 -12.72 1.03 -16.13
CA GLU A 13 -12.43 -0.39 -15.90
C GLU A 13 -10.98 -0.73 -16.27
N LYS A 14 -10.49 -0.26 -17.42
CA LYS A 14 -9.08 -0.41 -17.80
C LYS A 14 -8.12 0.25 -16.82
N ALA A 15 -8.47 1.43 -16.31
CA ALA A 15 -7.65 2.09 -15.30
C ALA A 15 -7.58 1.25 -14.01
N LEU A 16 -8.69 0.64 -13.60
CA LEU A 16 -8.74 -0.26 -12.45
C LEU A 16 -7.88 -1.51 -12.68
N ASP A 17 -8.03 -2.17 -13.83
CA ASP A 17 -7.22 -3.34 -14.21
C ASP A 17 -5.73 -3.03 -14.24
N LYS A 18 -5.36 -1.86 -14.78
CA LYS A 18 -3.98 -1.38 -14.81
C LYS A 18 -3.43 -1.23 -13.39
N MET A 19 -4.19 -0.63 -12.48
CA MET A 19 -3.77 -0.54 -11.07
C MET A 19 -3.55 -1.93 -10.47
N PHE A 20 -4.42 -2.91 -10.72
CA PHE A 20 -4.21 -4.27 -10.24
C PHE A 20 -2.91 -4.90 -10.77
N ALA A 21 -2.61 -4.68 -12.06
CA ALA A 21 -1.43 -5.24 -12.71
C ALA A 21 -0.13 -4.63 -12.17
N GLU A 22 -0.11 -3.32 -11.92
CA GLU A 22 1.04 -2.61 -11.34
C GLU A 22 1.38 -3.08 -9.93
N TRP A 23 0.41 -3.64 -9.20
CA TRP A 23 0.62 -4.19 -7.86
C TRP A 23 1.09 -5.65 -7.84
N GLN A 24 0.98 -6.40 -8.94
CA GLN A 24 1.41 -7.81 -8.98
C GLN A 24 2.92 -8.03 -8.74
N PRO A 25 3.84 -7.23 -9.32
CA PRO A 25 5.27 -7.46 -9.17
C PRO A 25 5.88 -6.81 -7.92
N LEU A 26 5.09 -6.11 -7.10
CA LEU A 26 5.62 -5.37 -5.97
C LEU A 26 5.97 -6.30 -4.81
N GLU A 27 7.20 -6.15 -4.33
CA GLU A 27 7.72 -6.88 -3.18
C GLU A 27 8.29 -5.91 -2.17
N PHE A 28 7.99 -6.13 -0.89
CA PHE A 28 8.67 -5.41 0.19
C PHE A 28 10.06 -5.99 0.40
N ILE A 29 11.06 -5.13 0.45
CA ILE A 29 12.43 -5.54 0.72
C ILE A 29 12.62 -5.62 2.24
N LEU A 30 12.95 -6.82 2.73
CA LEU A 30 13.35 -7.04 4.11
C LEU A 30 14.88 -7.22 4.17
N LYS A 31 15.52 -6.57 5.15
CA LYS A 31 16.97 -6.65 5.39
C LYS A 31 17.23 -7.07 6.82
N GLU A 32 18.22 -7.92 7.03
CA GLU A 32 18.69 -8.28 8.36
C GLU A 32 19.14 -7.02 9.12
N TYR A 33 18.73 -6.92 10.38
CA TYR A 33 19.10 -5.82 11.26
C TYR A 33 20.20 -6.26 12.22
N ARG A 34 21.44 -5.84 11.96
CA ARG A 34 22.61 -6.16 12.79
C ARG A 34 22.69 -7.68 13.04
N ASP A 35 23.08 -8.07 14.26
CA ASP A 35 23.18 -9.48 14.67
C ASP A 35 21.90 -10.00 15.36
N THR A 36 20.75 -9.35 15.13
CA THR A 36 19.51 -9.58 15.92
C THR A 36 18.65 -10.75 15.43
N GLN A 37 19.14 -11.54 14.46
CA GLN A 37 18.37 -12.59 13.75
C GLN A 37 17.00 -12.13 13.21
N THR A 38 16.77 -10.82 13.15
CA THR A 38 15.50 -10.18 12.83
C THR A 38 15.68 -9.29 11.61
N CYS A 39 14.65 -9.21 10.76
CA CYS A 39 14.65 -8.37 9.57
C CYS A 39 13.77 -7.13 9.75
N ILE A 40 14.17 -6.04 9.09
CA ILE A 40 13.44 -4.79 8.99
C ILE A 40 13.03 -4.52 7.55
N MET A 41 11.92 -3.83 7.37
CA MET A 41 11.52 -3.29 6.07
C MET A 41 12.45 -2.15 5.67
N ALA A 42 12.91 -2.20 4.42
CA ALA A 42 13.75 -1.19 3.79
C ALA A 42 13.23 -0.89 2.38
N GLY A 43 13.53 0.29 1.84
CA GLY A 43 13.22 0.57 0.44
C GLY A 43 11.72 0.63 0.11
N SER A 44 10.86 0.95 1.09
CA SER A 44 9.40 0.99 0.90
C SER A 44 8.91 2.28 0.24
N GLU A 45 9.80 3.21 -0.12
CA GLU A 45 9.44 4.52 -0.65
C GLU A 45 8.72 4.41 -2.01
N GLU A 46 9.16 3.50 -2.89
CA GLU A 46 8.53 3.27 -4.19
C GLU A 46 7.12 2.70 -4.05
N VAL A 47 6.94 1.72 -3.15
CA VAL A 47 5.63 1.12 -2.86
C VAL A 47 4.67 2.16 -2.25
N GLN A 48 5.15 2.99 -1.32
CA GLN A 48 4.35 4.07 -0.73
C GLN A 48 3.96 5.13 -1.76
N ALA A 49 4.88 5.55 -2.64
CA ALA A 49 4.57 6.52 -3.69
C ALA A 49 3.50 6.01 -4.67
N LEU A 50 3.57 4.72 -5.06
CA LEU A 50 2.54 4.11 -5.89
C LEU A 50 1.21 4.00 -5.15
N LEU A 51 1.26 3.66 -3.85
CA LEU A 51 0.08 3.54 -3.00
C LEU A 51 -0.68 4.86 -2.88
N ASP A 52 0.02 5.96 -2.59
CA ASP A 52 -0.58 7.29 -2.51
C ASP A 52 -1.29 7.68 -3.82
N ASP A 53 -0.62 7.49 -4.94
CA ASP A 53 -1.18 7.78 -6.27
C ASP A 53 -2.42 6.90 -6.56
N HIS A 54 -2.37 5.61 -6.22
CA HIS A 54 -3.48 4.70 -6.46
C HIS A 54 -4.66 4.94 -5.50
N ILE A 55 -4.42 5.42 -4.28
CA ILE A 55 -5.49 5.85 -3.36
C ILE A 55 -6.24 7.03 -3.98
N VAL A 56 -5.55 8.08 -4.44
CA VAL A 56 -6.16 9.26 -5.06
C VAL A 56 -6.92 8.89 -6.34
N LYS A 57 -6.34 8.05 -7.20
CA LYS A 57 -6.99 7.55 -8.42
C LYS A 57 -8.25 6.73 -8.10
N SER A 58 -8.20 5.87 -7.09
CA SER A 58 -9.34 5.04 -6.70
C SER A 58 -10.48 5.87 -6.13
N GLN A 59 -10.17 6.88 -5.30
CA GLN A 59 -11.18 7.83 -4.80
C GLN A 59 -11.84 8.62 -5.94
N THR A 60 -11.04 9.12 -6.88
CA THR A 60 -11.54 9.84 -8.07
C THR A 60 -12.46 8.96 -8.91
N MET A 61 -12.07 7.70 -9.10
CA MET A 61 -12.84 6.70 -9.83
C MET A 61 -14.19 6.41 -9.15
N GLN A 62 -14.21 6.23 -7.82
CA GLN A 62 -15.46 6.02 -7.06
C GLN A 62 -16.44 7.20 -7.17
N GLY A 63 -15.94 8.42 -7.37
CA GLY A 63 -16.78 9.62 -7.59
C GLY A 63 -17.40 9.72 -8.99
N SER A 64 -17.01 8.85 -9.93
CA SER A 64 -17.49 8.92 -11.32
C SER A 64 -18.92 8.38 -11.47
N PRO A 65 -19.81 9.05 -12.22
CA PRO A 65 -21.16 8.53 -12.48
C PRO A 65 -21.17 7.25 -13.34
N PHE A 66 -20.06 6.95 -14.01
CA PHE A 66 -19.87 5.77 -14.87
C PHE A 66 -19.33 4.55 -14.11
N ILE A 67 -19.18 4.63 -12.78
CA ILE A 67 -18.62 3.54 -11.98
C ILE A 67 -19.61 2.39 -11.72
N LYS A 68 -20.92 2.64 -11.88
CA LYS A 68 -22.00 1.74 -11.45
C LYS A 68 -21.79 0.25 -11.79
N PRO A 69 -21.34 -0.13 -13.01
CA PRO A 69 -21.22 -1.55 -13.36
C PRO A 69 -20.16 -2.32 -12.55
N PHE A 70 -19.16 -1.64 -11.98
CA PHE A 70 -18.04 -2.24 -11.26
C PHE A 70 -17.72 -1.51 -9.93
N ALA A 71 -18.71 -0.80 -9.38
CA ALA A 71 -18.57 0.00 -8.16
C ALA A 71 -18.15 -0.82 -6.95
N GLU A 72 -18.66 -2.04 -6.82
CA GLU A 72 -18.28 -2.97 -5.76
C GLU A 72 -16.79 -3.32 -5.84
N ARG A 73 -16.31 -3.67 -7.04
CA ARG A 73 -14.91 -3.99 -7.30
C ARG A 73 -14.00 -2.80 -7.03
N ALA A 74 -14.37 -1.61 -7.49
CA ALA A 74 -13.63 -0.37 -7.24
C ALA A 74 -13.57 -0.03 -5.75
N THR A 75 -14.65 -0.27 -5.01
CA THR A 75 -14.71 -0.05 -3.55
C THR A 75 -13.87 -1.05 -2.78
N ALA A 76 -13.93 -2.33 -3.13
CA ALA A 76 -13.07 -3.35 -2.55
C ALA A 76 -11.58 -3.03 -2.78
N TRP A 77 -11.24 -2.54 -3.97
CA TRP A 77 -9.88 -2.10 -4.29
C TRP A 77 -9.45 -0.90 -3.46
N ALA A 78 -10.26 0.17 -3.40
CA ALA A 78 -9.97 1.36 -2.60
C ALA A 78 -9.74 1.01 -1.12
N ASN A 79 -10.62 0.17 -0.55
CA ASN A 79 -10.48 -0.29 0.83
C ASN A 79 -9.20 -1.10 1.05
N LYS A 80 -8.81 -1.93 0.07
CA LYS A 80 -7.57 -2.71 0.15
C LYS A 80 -6.34 -1.80 0.16
N LEU A 81 -6.32 -0.74 -0.64
CA LEU A 81 -5.23 0.24 -0.64
C LEU A 81 -5.12 0.95 0.71
N VAL A 82 -6.24 1.45 1.27
CA VAL A 82 -6.25 2.08 2.60
C VAL A 82 -5.73 1.11 3.67
N LEU A 83 -6.16 -0.15 3.65
CA LEU A 83 -5.66 -1.17 4.57
C LEU A 83 -4.14 -1.37 4.44
N ILE A 84 -3.60 -1.39 3.22
CA ILE A 84 -2.16 -1.51 3.00
C ILE A 84 -1.42 -0.30 3.58
N GLN A 85 -1.97 0.91 3.42
CA GLN A 85 -1.40 2.13 4.01
C GLN A 85 -1.30 2.00 5.54
N ASP A 86 -2.40 1.64 6.19
CA ASP A 86 -2.45 1.45 7.64
C ASP A 86 -1.44 0.40 8.11
N LEU A 87 -1.28 -0.69 7.36
CA LEU A 87 -0.32 -1.75 7.68
C LEU A 87 1.13 -1.26 7.57
N ILE A 88 1.48 -0.51 6.52
CA ILE A 88 2.82 0.06 6.35
C ILE A 88 3.12 1.04 7.49
N ASP A 89 2.17 1.93 7.83
CA ASP A 89 2.35 2.93 8.88
C ASP A 89 2.57 2.29 10.26
N ILE A 90 1.76 1.28 10.60
CA ILE A 90 1.90 0.53 11.85
C ILE A 90 3.24 -0.21 11.87
N TRP A 91 3.61 -0.86 10.77
CA TRP A 91 4.87 -1.58 10.66
C TRP A 91 6.06 -0.65 10.89
N LEU A 92 6.13 0.47 10.16
CA LEU A 92 7.24 1.43 10.25
C LEU A 92 7.32 2.06 11.65
N LYS A 93 6.16 2.32 12.28
CA LYS A 93 6.11 2.82 13.66
C LYS A 93 6.67 1.81 14.66
N VAL A 94 6.21 0.56 14.61
CA VAL A 94 6.69 -0.51 15.51
C VAL A 94 8.17 -0.78 15.28
N GLN A 95 8.58 -0.86 14.02
CA GLN A 95 9.97 -1.02 13.63
C GLN A 95 10.85 0.10 14.18
N GLY A 96 10.47 1.37 14.02
CA GLY A 96 11.25 2.50 14.52
C GLY A 96 11.40 2.49 16.05
N VAL A 97 10.33 2.18 16.78
CA VAL A 97 10.39 2.02 18.24
C VAL A 97 11.30 0.86 18.62
N TRP A 98 11.16 -0.29 17.97
CA TRP A 98 11.98 -1.47 18.24
C TRP A 98 13.46 -1.20 17.96
N GLN A 99 13.81 -0.59 16.82
CA GLN A 99 15.21 -0.26 16.48
C GLN A 99 15.86 0.70 17.49
N TYR A 100 15.07 1.60 18.10
CA TYR A 100 15.54 2.48 19.16
C TYR A 100 15.77 1.73 20.48
N LEU A 101 14.87 0.81 20.83
CA LEU A 101 14.93 0.06 22.09
C LEU A 101 15.94 -1.10 22.06
N GLU A 102 16.17 -1.70 20.89
CA GLU A 102 17.08 -2.84 20.70
C GLU A 102 18.48 -2.62 21.30
N PRO A 103 19.22 -1.53 20.99
CA PRO A 103 20.56 -1.33 21.57
C PRO A 103 20.52 -0.99 23.07
N ILE A 104 19.40 -0.45 23.57
CA ILE A 104 19.25 -0.11 24.99
C ILE A 104 19.10 -1.40 25.80
N PHE A 105 18.15 -2.26 25.41
CA PHE A 105 17.91 -3.53 26.10
C PHE A 105 18.94 -4.62 25.78
N GLY A 106 19.68 -4.49 24.67
CA GLY A 106 20.80 -5.38 24.34
C GLY A 106 22.10 -5.02 25.05
N SER A 107 22.14 -3.94 25.84
CA SER A 107 23.33 -3.56 26.60
C SER A 107 23.49 -4.40 27.87
N ASP A 108 24.71 -4.84 28.15
CA ASP A 108 25.06 -5.62 29.35
C ASP A 108 24.73 -4.89 30.67
N ASP A 109 24.66 -3.54 30.63
CA ASP A 109 24.33 -2.70 31.79
C ASP A 109 22.85 -2.78 32.17
N ILE A 110 21.95 -3.08 31.22
CA ILE A 110 20.49 -3.15 31.44
C ILE A 110 20.01 -4.61 31.57
N MET A 111 20.70 -5.60 30.99
CA MET A 111 20.35 -7.02 31.11
C MET A 111 20.67 -7.66 32.49
N ARG A 112 21.12 -6.89 33.48
CA ARG A 112 21.43 -7.35 34.85
C ARG A 112 20.24 -7.38 35.79
#